data_AF-A0A8J0V9E1-F1
#
_entry.id   AF-A0A8J0V9E1-F1
#
_cell.length_a   1.000
_cell.length_b   1.000
_cell.length_c   1.000
_cell.angle_alpha   90.00
_cell.angle_beta   90.00
_cell.angle_gamma   90.00
#
_symmetry.space_group_name_H-M   'P 1'
#
loop_
_entity.id
_entity.type
_entity.pdbx_description
1 polymer ?
#
loop_
_entity_poly.entity_id
_entity_poly.type
_entity_poly.pdbx_seq_one_letter_code
_entity_poly.pdbx_strand_id
1 'polypeptide(L)'
;MEPLQITEEIQNWMHKAFQMAQDALNNGEVPVGCLMVYDNQVVGKGRNEVNETKNATQHAEMVAIDQVLDWCEMNSKKSTDVFENIVLYVTVEPCIMCAGALRLLNYKSLLWYMAVGMNDSEVVDQCLMFLVMIYLIQEPNSSSKI
;
A
#
# COMPACT_ATOMS: atom_id res chain seq x y z
N MET A 1 -14.83 -8.99 15.58
CA MET A 1 -14.41 -7.97 14.62
C MET A 1 -15.24 -8.24 13.37
N GLU A 2 -16.09 -7.30 12.95
CA GLU A 2 -16.88 -7.48 11.72
C GLU A 2 -15.93 -7.60 10.52
N PRO A 3 -16.26 -8.45 9.53
CA PRO A 3 -15.49 -8.51 8.30
C PRO A 3 -15.46 -7.13 7.65
N LEU A 4 -14.27 -6.71 7.18
CA LEU A 4 -14.15 -5.51 6.36
C LEU A 4 -15.12 -5.63 5.18
N GLN A 5 -16.15 -4.79 5.17
CA GLN A 5 -17.06 -4.70 4.02
C GLN A 5 -16.28 -4.09 2.86
N ILE A 6 -16.12 -4.86 1.78
CA ILE A 6 -15.54 -4.37 0.54
C ILE A 6 -16.54 -3.38 -0.06
N THR A 7 -16.23 -2.10 0.05
CA THR A 7 -17.02 -1.03 -0.56
C THR A 7 -16.64 -0.86 -2.02
N GLU A 8 -17.55 -0.28 -2.82
CA GLU A 8 -17.29 0.11 -4.21
C GLU A 8 -16.07 1.05 -4.32
N GLU A 9 -15.84 1.86 -3.29
CA GLU A 9 -14.67 2.72 -3.19
C GLU A 9 -13.36 1.95 -3.11
N ILE A 10 -13.27 0.92 -2.27
CA ILE A 10 -12.09 0.05 -2.17
C ILE A 10 -11.80 -0.60 -3.53
N GLN A 11 -12.84 -1.06 -4.23
CA GLN A 11 -12.69 -1.65 -5.57
C GLN A 11 -12.13 -0.64 -6.58
N ASN A 12 -12.62 0.61 -6.54
CA ASN A 12 -12.12 1.67 -7.41
C ASN A 12 -10.66 2.02 -7.14
N TRP A 13 -10.22 2.03 -5.88
CA TRP A 13 -8.82 2.23 -5.53
C TRP A 13 -7.94 1.06 -5.97
N MET A 14 -8.38 -0.18 -5.74
CA MET A 14 -7.67 -1.36 -6.20
C MET A 14 -7.56 -1.42 -7.73
N HIS A 15 -8.62 -1.09 -8.46
CA HIS A 15 -8.59 -1.04 -9.92
C HIS A 15 -7.51 -0.08 -10.44
N LYS A 16 -7.37 1.10 -9.81
CA LYS A 16 -6.30 2.05 -10.14
C LYS A 16 -4.91 1.48 -9.81
N ALA A 17 -4.75 0.74 -8.71
CA ALA A 17 -3.48 0.07 -8.42
C ALA A 17 -3.14 -1.01 -9.46
N PHE A 18 -4.14 -1.74 -9.97
CA PHE A 18 -3.96 -2.70 -11.08
C PHE A 18 -3.53 -2.04 -12.39
N GLN A 19 -4.11 -0.88 -12.72
CA GLN A 19 -3.65 -0.10 -13.88
C GLN A 19 -2.16 0.23 -13.77
N MET A 20 -1.68 0.58 -12.57
CA MET A 20 -0.26 0.84 -12.32
C MET A 20 0.61 -0.41 -12.45
N ALA A 21 0.13 -1.56 -11.99
CA ALA A 21 0.83 -2.84 -12.17
C ALA A 21 0.91 -3.23 -13.65
N GLN A 22 -0.14 -2.95 -14.44
CA GLN A 22 -0.13 -3.16 -15.88
C GLN A 22 0.87 -2.22 -16.58
N ASP A 23 0.95 -0.96 -16.15
CA ASP A 23 1.94 -0.01 -16.65
C ASP A 23 3.38 -0.43 -16.33
N ALA A 24 3.62 -0.99 -15.13
CA ALA A 24 4.91 -1.59 -14.77
C ALA A 24 5.26 -2.75 -15.73
N LEU A 25 4.31 -3.67 -15.95
CA LEU A 25 4.50 -4.79 -16.87
C LEU A 25 4.87 -4.33 -18.28
N ASN A 26 4.15 -3.33 -18.80
CA ASN A 26 4.37 -2.77 -20.14
C ASN A 26 5.76 -2.13 -20.28
N ASN A 27 6.35 -1.67 -19.18
CA ASN A 27 7.69 -1.08 -19.14
C ASN A 27 8.79 -2.08 -18.75
N GLY A 28 8.47 -3.38 -18.71
CA GLY A 28 9.45 -4.43 -18.40
C GLY A 28 9.84 -4.50 -16.93
N GLU A 29 8.99 -3.98 -16.04
CA GLU A 29 9.15 -4.04 -14.59
C GLU A 29 8.35 -5.23 -14.00
N VAL A 30 8.62 -5.56 -12.74
CA VAL A 30 7.76 -6.49 -11.99
C VAL A 30 6.37 -5.85 -11.85
N PRO A 31 5.26 -6.57 -12.15
CA PRO A 31 3.91 -6.00 -12.20
C PRO A 31 3.33 -5.72 -10.81
N VAL A 32 3.90 -4.75 -10.11
CA VAL A 32 3.45 -4.28 -8.79
C VAL A 32 3.06 -2.82 -8.89
N GLY A 33 1.85 -2.52 -8.41
CA GLY A 33 1.31 -1.17 -8.30
C GLY A 33 0.70 -0.94 -6.92
N CYS A 34 0.75 0.30 -6.44
CA CYS A 34 0.17 0.67 -5.18
C CYS A 34 -0.32 2.12 -5.13
N LEU A 35 -1.24 2.39 -4.19
CA LEU A 35 -1.78 3.70 -3.88
C LEU A 35 -1.81 3.90 -2.37
N MET A 36 -1.43 5.09 -1.94
CA MET A 36 -1.60 5.56 -0.57
C MET A 36 -2.72 6.61 -0.55
N VAL A 37 -3.78 6.33 0.21
CA VAL A 37 -4.95 7.19 0.35
C VAL A 37 -5.02 7.71 1.78
N TYR A 38 -5.15 9.03 1.92
CA TYR A 38 -5.33 9.73 3.19
C TYR A 38 -6.54 10.66 3.05
N ASP A 39 -7.48 10.62 4.00
CA ASP A 39 -8.70 11.43 3.96
C ASP A 39 -9.43 11.40 2.59
N ASN A 40 -9.64 10.20 2.04
CA ASN A 40 -10.29 9.99 0.74
C ASN A 40 -9.56 10.59 -0.48
N GLN A 41 -8.30 11.02 -0.30
CA GLN A 41 -7.45 11.59 -1.33
C GLN A 41 -6.23 10.70 -1.57
N VAL A 42 -5.89 10.48 -2.83
CA VAL A 42 -4.63 9.81 -3.19
C VAL A 42 -3.49 10.77 -2.91
N VAL A 43 -2.62 10.41 -1.97
CA VAL A 43 -1.45 11.19 -1.56
C VAL A 43 -0.14 10.59 -2.07
N GLY A 44 -0.15 9.32 -2.48
CA GLY A 44 1.01 8.68 -3.12
C GLY A 44 0.58 7.60 -4.09
N LYS A 45 1.35 7.45 -5.17
CA LYS A 45 1.18 6.42 -6.19
C LYS A 45 2.53 5.80 -6.48
N GLY A 46 2.61 4.48 -6.52
CA GLY A 46 3.88 3.82 -6.81
C GLY A 46 3.72 2.59 -7.69
N ARG A 47 4.66 2.40 -8.60
CA ARG A 47 4.84 1.16 -9.34
C ARG A 47 6.28 0.72 -9.20
N ASN A 48 6.58 -0.53 -9.52
CA ASN A 48 7.97 -0.98 -9.49
C ASN A 48 8.80 -0.23 -10.55
N GLU A 49 9.96 0.31 -10.15
CA GLU A 49 10.85 1.11 -11.02
C GLU A 49 12.30 0.64 -10.90
N VAL A 50 12.52 -0.61 -10.48
CA VAL A 50 13.85 -1.18 -10.21
C VAL A 50 14.74 -1.18 -11.45
N ASN A 51 14.20 -1.58 -12.60
CA ASN A 51 14.98 -1.65 -13.84
C ASN A 51 15.21 -0.24 -14.42
N GLU A 52 14.18 0.62 -14.39
CA GLU A 52 14.19 1.99 -14.90
C GLU A 52 15.22 2.86 -14.15
N THR A 53 15.18 2.81 -12.82
CA THR A 53 16.07 3.61 -11.95
C THR A 53 17.41 2.94 -11.69
N LYS A 54 17.56 1.66 -12.07
CA LYS A 54 18.71 0.80 -11.72
C LYS A 54 18.97 0.75 -10.21
N ASN A 55 17.92 0.90 -9.42
CA ASN A 55 17.97 0.85 -7.97
C ASN A 55 17.03 -0.25 -7.46
N ALA A 56 17.62 -1.26 -6.83
CA ALA A 56 16.90 -2.40 -6.27
C ALA A 56 15.88 -2.02 -5.19
N THR A 57 15.97 -0.83 -4.59
CA THR A 57 15.04 -0.39 -3.54
C THR A 57 13.78 0.27 -4.08
N GLN A 58 13.70 0.60 -5.37
CA GLN A 58 12.55 1.32 -5.97
C GLN A 58 11.38 0.38 -6.26
N HIS A 59 10.91 -0.30 -5.20
CA HIS A 59 9.66 -1.03 -5.19
C HIS A 59 8.48 -0.05 -5.16
N ALA A 60 7.31 -0.51 -5.60
CA ALA A 60 6.11 0.31 -5.68
C ALA A 60 5.81 1.06 -4.37
N GLU A 61 5.93 0.37 -3.24
CA GLU A 61 5.65 0.93 -1.91
C GLU A 61 6.63 2.04 -1.55
N MET A 62 7.91 1.89 -1.91
CA MET A 62 8.94 2.88 -1.64
C MET A 62 8.71 4.15 -2.49
N VAL A 63 8.38 3.97 -3.77
CA VAL A 63 8.03 5.08 -4.67
C VAL A 63 6.79 5.83 -4.16
N ALA A 64 5.79 5.12 -3.64
CA ALA A 64 4.61 5.74 -3.06
C ALA A 64 4.91 6.49 -1.76
N ILE A 65 5.78 5.95 -0.90
CA ILE A 65 6.24 6.62 0.34
C ILE A 65 6.91 7.97 0.01
N ASP A 66 7.80 8.00 -0.97
CA ASP A 66 8.49 9.23 -1.39
C ASP A 66 7.47 10.29 -1.83
N GLN A 67 6.48 9.91 -2.64
CA GLN A 67 5.41 10.84 -3.04
C GLN A 67 4.55 11.34 -1.87
N VAL A 68 4.30 10.50 -0.86
CA VAL A 68 3.59 10.94 0.35
C VAL A 68 4.42 11.94 1.14
N LEU A 69 5.74 11.75 1.23
CA LEU A 69 6.64 12.70 1.90
C LEU A 69 6.63 14.05 1.18
N ASP A 70 6.73 14.05 -0.15
CA ASP A 70 6.62 15.26 -0.98
C ASP A 70 5.27 15.95 -0.77
N TRP A 71 4.17 15.19 -0.74
CA TRP A 71 2.84 15.73 -0.48
C TRP A 71 2.74 16.35 0.93
N CYS A 72 3.34 15.72 1.94
CA CYS A 72 3.36 16.26 3.30
C CYS A 72 4.11 17.60 3.35
N GLU A 73 5.26 17.70 2.68
CA GLU A 73 6.04 18.93 2.60
C GLU A 73 5.24 20.06 1.92
N MET A 74 4.63 19.77 0.77
CA MET A 74 3.81 20.73 0.03
C MET A 74 2.60 21.24 0.82
N ASN A 75 1.99 20.37 1.64
CA ASN A 75 0.79 20.71 2.43
C ASN A 75 1.11 21.15 3.86
N SER A 76 2.40 21.31 4.21
CA SER A 76 2.86 21.65 5.57
C SER A 76 2.27 20.73 6.65
N LYS A 77 2.10 19.44 6.31
CA LYS A 77 1.61 18.40 7.23
C LYS A 77 2.79 17.60 7.78
N LYS A 78 2.66 17.15 9.02
CA LYS A 78 3.64 16.22 9.61
C LYS A 78 3.45 14.84 8.99
N SER A 79 4.53 14.26 8.48
CA SER A 79 4.52 12.93 7.89
C SER A 79 3.99 11.87 8.85
N THR A 80 4.32 11.96 10.15
CA THR A 80 3.84 11.04 11.19
C THR A 80 2.32 10.97 11.25
N ASP A 81 1.65 12.12 11.24
CA ASP A 81 0.20 12.22 11.41
C ASP A 81 -0.53 11.68 10.16
N VAL A 82 0.12 11.81 9.00
CA VAL A 82 -0.40 11.35 7.71
C VAL A 82 -0.23 9.84 7.58
N PHE A 83 0.97 9.29 7.80
CA PHE A 83 1.23 7.85 7.71
C PHE A 83 0.44 7.03 8.72
N GLU A 84 0.09 7.58 9.89
CA GLU A 84 -0.77 6.90 10.86
C GLU A 84 -2.20 6.66 10.36
N ASN A 85 -2.68 7.45 9.40
CA ASN A 85 -4.06 7.42 8.90
C ASN A 85 -4.15 7.10 7.40
N ILE A 86 -3.04 6.73 6.75
CA ILE A 86 -3.06 6.30 5.36
C ILE A 86 -3.57 4.87 5.25
N VAL A 87 -4.33 4.60 4.19
CA VAL A 87 -4.64 3.26 3.69
C VAL A 87 -3.84 2.99 2.42
N LEU A 88 -3.06 1.92 2.43
CA LEU A 88 -2.20 1.46 1.36
C LEU A 88 -2.96 0.35 0.64
N TYR A 89 -3.20 0.55 -0.65
CA TYR A 89 -3.73 -0.42 -1.59
C TYR A 89 -2.58 -0.91 -2.44
N VAL A 90 -2.28 -2.21 -2.44
CA VAL A 90 -1.16 -2.78 -3.20
C VAL A 90 -1.60 -4.07 -3.88
N THR A 91 -1.02 -4.38 -5.05
CA THR A 91 -1.40 -5.55 -5.86
C THR A 91 -0.72 -6.86 -5.42
N VAL A 92 0.40 -6.76 -4.72
CA VAL A 92 1.21 -7.90 -4.23
C VAL A 92 1.60 -7.66 -2.76
N GLU A 93 1.79 -8.75 -2.00
CA GLU A 93 2.18 -8.66 -0.60
C GLU A 93 3.52 -7.89 -0.49
N PRO A 94 3.62 -6.91 0.41
CA PRO A 94 4.87 -6.19 0.59
C PRO A 94 6.00 -7.12 1.04
N CYS A 95 7.17 -6.99 0.43
CA CYS A 95 8.33 -7.76 0.85
C CYS A 95 8.82 -7.29 2.24
N ILE A 96 9.73 -8.06 2.86
CA ILE A 96 10.27 -7.76 4.20
C ILE A 96 10.85 -6.34 4.30
N MET A 97 11.48 -5.83 3.23
CA MET A 97 12.00 -4.47 3.17
C MET A 97 10.87 -3.43 3.26
N CYS A 98 9.87 -3.53 2.39
CA CYS A 98 8.74 -2.60 2.34
C CYS A 98 7.90 -2.67 3.62
N ALA A 99 7.65 -3.88 4.14
CA ALA A 99 7.01 -4.09 5.42
C ALA A 99 7.75 -3.41 6.58
N GLY A 100 9.09 -3.54 6.61
CA GLY A 100 9.94 -2.87 7.59
C GLY A 100 9.91 -1.35 7.48
N ALA A 101 9.93 -0.80 6.26
CA ALA A 101 9.83 0.63 6.02
C ALA A 101 8.49 1.19 6.52
N LEU A 102 7.37 0.54 6.19
CA LEU A 102 6.04 0.91 6.69
C LEU A 102 5.98 0.88 8.22
N ARG A 103 6.57 -0.16 8.84
CA ARG A 103 6.64 -0.26 10.31
C ARG A 103 7.38 0.91 10.95
N LEU A 104 8.48 1.36 10.35
CA LEU A 104 9.30 2.49 10.83
C LEU A 104 8.57 3.83 10.70
N LEU A 105 7.68 3.96 9.72
CA LEU A 105 6.83 5.15 9.52
C LEU A 105 5.58 5.17 10.41
N ASN A 106 5.52 4.27 11.41
CA ASN A 106 4.40 4.11 12.33
C ASN A 106 3.06 3.82 11.62
N TYR A 107 3.13 3.11 10.50
CA TYR A 107 1.97 2.78 9.67
C TYR A 107 1.04 1.79 10.37
N LYS A 108 -0.24 2.14 10.57
CA LYS A 108 -1.18 1.34 11.40
C LYS A 108 -2.11 0.41 10.62
N SER A 109 -2.40 0.71 9.36
CA SER A 109 -3.49 0.07 8.60
C SER A 109 -3.07 -0.28 7.19
N LEU A 110 -2.77 -1.55 6.95
CA LEU A 110 -2.44 -2.06 5.61
C LEU A 110 -3.66 -2.77 5.01
N LEU A 111 -4.08 -2.38 3.81
CA LEU A 111 -5.13 -3.07 3.07
C LEU A 111 -4.55 -3.63 1.77
N TRP A 112 -4.15 -4.90 1.81
CA TRP A 112 -3.65 -5.57 0.63
C TRP A 112 -4.73 -6.42 -0.05
N TYR A 113 -4.70 -6.49 -1.38
CA TYR A 113 -5.50 -7.41 -2.17
C TYR A 113 -4.60 -8.17 -3.14
N MET A 114 -4.65 -9.49 -3.06
CA MET A 114 -3.99 -10.39 -4.00
C MET A 114 -4.94 -10.63 -5.19
N ALA A 115 -4.64 -10.10 -6.38
CA ALA A 115 -5.15 -10.74 -7.61
C ALA A 115 -4.07 -11.66 -8.14
N VAL A 116 -4.23 -12.96 -7.92
CA VAL A 116 -3.49 -13.93 -8.73
C VAL A 116 -4.34 -14.23 -9.95
N GLY A 117 -3.97 -13.56 -11.06
CA GLY A 117 -4.34 -13.84 -12.44
C GLY A 117 -5.71 -14.43 -12.72
N MET A 118 -6.75 -13.61 -12.86
CA MET A 118 -8.07 -14.05 -13.35
C MET A 118 -8.79 -12.89 -14.08
N ASN A 119 -9.57 -13.25 -15.11
CA ASN A 119 -10.36 -12.33 -15.94
C ASN A 119 -11.36 -11.52 -15.09
N ASP A 120 -11.78 -10.36 -15.60
CA ASP A 120 -12.58 -9.28 -14.96
C ASP A 120 -13.82 -9.69 -14.13
N SER A 121 -14.26 -10.96 -14.18
CA SER A 121 -15.45 -11.48 -13.50
C SER A 121 -15.20 -12.30 -12.21
N GLU A 122 -13.95 -12.64 -11.87
CA GLU A 122 -13.63 -13.49 -10.69
C GLU A 122 -12.97 -12.71 -9.53
N VAL A 123 -12.94 -11.38 -9.63
CA VAL A 123 -12.31 -10.43 -8.68
C VAL A 123 -12.84 -10.57 -7.24
N VAL A 124 -14.01 -11.16 -7.03
CA VAL A 124 -14.74 -11.02 -5.75
C VAL A 124 -14.53 -12.21 -4.78
N ASP A 125 -14.06 -13.37 -5.23
CA ASP A 125 -14.14 -14.60 -4.41
C ASP A 125 -12.86 -15.05 -3.69
N GLN A 126 -11.79 -14.24 -3.67
CA GLN A 126 -10.57 -14.54 -2.90
C GLN A 126 -10.09 -13.43 -1.96
N CYS A 127 -10.98 -12.52 -1.54
CA CYS A 127 -10.71 -11.59 -0.44
C CYS A 127 -10.70 -12.25 0.96
N LEU A 128 -10.95 -13.55 1.06
CA LEU A 128 -11.23 -14.26 2.32
C LEU A 128 -10.02 -14.94 2.96
N MET A 129 -8.78 -14.58 2.59
CA MET A 129 -7.60 -14.92 3.41
C MET A 129 -7.07 -13.69 4.14
N PHE A 130 -7.78 -13.43 5.23
CA PHE A 130 -7.64 -12.40 6.24
C PHE A 130 -6.23 -12.27 6.85
N LEU A 131 -5.77 -11.02 6.96
CA LEU A 131 -5.43 -10.39 8.25
C LEU A 131 -4.22 -10.94 9.02
N VAL A 132 -3.11 -11.31 8.38
CA VAL A 132 -1.89 -11.72 9.11
C VAL A 132 -0.90 -10.57 9.34
N MET A 133 -0.78 -9.59 8.44
CA MET A 133 0.21 -8.50 8.64
C MET A 133 -0.26 -7.31 9.48
N ILE A 134 -1.58 -7.06 9.59
CA ILE A 134 -2.07 -6.03 10.53
C ILE A 134 -1.69 -6.42 11.97
N TYR A 135 -1.74 -7.71 12.31
CA TYR A 135 -1.45 -8.20 13.66
C TYR A 135 0.05 -8.13 14.03
N LEU A 136 0.97 -8.35 13.10
CA LEU A 136 2.41 -8.23 13.40
C LEU A 136 2.87 -6.79 13.62
N ILE A 137 2.10 -5.80 13.16
CA ILE A 137 2.36 -4.39 13.44
C ILE A 137 1.66 -3.92 14.74
N GLN A 138 0.61 -4.62 15.19
CA GLN A 138 -0.31 -4.17 16.23
C GLN A 138 -0.11 -4.74 17.65
N GLU A 139 0.91 -5.56 17.95
CA GLU A 139 1.19 -5.85 19.37
C GLU A 139 1.68 -4.57 20.10
N PRO A 140 1.10 -4.25 21.28
CA PRO A 140 0.71 -2.89 21.62
C PRO A 140 1.66 -2.21 22.60
N ASN A 141 1.51 -0.89 22.74
CA ASN A 141 1.98 -0.17 23.92
C ASN A 141 1.55 -0.88 25.22
N SER A 142 2.48 -1.53 25.91
CA SER A 142 2.36 -1.78 27.34
C SER A 142 3.32 -0.85 28.09
N SER A 143 2.71 0.12 28.77
CA SER A 143 3.22 0.82 29.96
C SER A 143 4.10 2.05 29.74
N SER A 144 3.42 3.20 29.83
CA SER A 144 3.85 4.28 30.70
C SER A 144 4.39 3.76 32.04
N LYS A 145 5.70 3.79 32.23
CA LYS A 145 6.47 4.02 33.47
C LYS A 145 7.92 3.59 33.22
N ILE A 146 8.82 4.56 33.09
CA ILE A 146 9.96 4.85 33.99
C ILE A 146 10.23 6.35 33.84
#